data_AF-A0A8B7U3L6-F1
#
_entry.id   AF-A0A8B7U3L6-F1
#
_cell.length_a   1.000
_cell.length_b   1.000
_cell.length_c   1.000
_cell.angle_alpha   90.00
_cell.angle_beta   90.00
_cell.angle_gamma   90.00
#
_symmetry.space_group_name_H-M   'P 1'
#
loop_
_entity.id
_entity.type
_entity.pdbx_description
1 polymer ?
#
loop_
_entity_poly.entity_id
_entity_poly.type
_entity_poly.pdbx_seq_one_letter_code
_entity_poly.pdbx_strand_id
1 'polypeptide(L)'
;PVADIKAVVTGKDCPHMKEKGALKQNKEVLELAFSILYDSNCQLNFIAPDKHEYCIWTDGLNALLGKDMMSELTRNDLDTLLSMEIKLRLLDLENIQIPDAPPPIPKEPSNYDFVYDCN
;
A
#
# COMPACT_ATOMS: atom_id res chain seq x y z
N PRO A 1 -3.94 -24.54 4.81
CA PRO A 1 -4.29 -23.85 3.54
C PRO A 1 -4.16 -22.33 3.67
N VAL A 2 -4.24 -21.56 2.57
CA VAL A 2 -4.16 -20.07 2.65
C VAL A 2 -5.26 -19.51 3.56
N ALA A 3 -6.46 -20.11 3.51
CA ALA A 3 -7.59 -19.72 4.36
C ALA A 3 -7.36 -19.93 5.87
N ASP A 4 -6.38 -20.75 6.27
CA ASP A 4 -6.08 -21.03 7.68
C ASP A 4 -4.99 -20.11 8.27
N ILE A 5 -4.46 -19.19 7.45
CA ILE A 5 -3.49 -18.21 7.91
C ILE A 5 -4.20 -17.25 8.88
N LYS A 6 -3.67 -17.14 10.09
CA LYS A 6 -4.20 -16.25 11.13
C LYS A 6 -3.48 -14.91 11.18
N ALA A 7 -2.17 -14.92 10.95
CA ALA A 7 -1.35 -13.72 11.01
C ALA A 7 -0.03 -13.89 10.24
N VAL A 8 0.53 -12.75 9.85
CA VAL A 8 1.91 -12.62 9.41
C VAL A 8 2.63 -11.71 10.39
N VAL A 9 3.80 -12.13 10.86
CA VAL A 9 4.67 -11.35 11.75
C VAL A 9 6.02 -11.12 11.07
N THR A 10 6.70 -10.04 11.42
CA THR A 10 7.95 -9.63 10.76
C THR A 10 9.05 -9.30 11.78
N GLY A 11 10.30 -9.33 11.34
CA GLY A 11 11.47 -8.97 12.14
C GLY A 11 11.55 -9.69 13.49
N LYS A 12 11.67 -8.92 14.57
CA LYS A 12 11.82 -9.44 15.94
C LYS A 12 10.63 -10.26 16.44
N ASP A 13 9.45 -10.08 15.83
CA ASP A 13 8.23 -10.78 16.24
C ASP A 13 8.17 -12.20 15.66
N CYS A 14 8.99 -12.47 14.64
CA CYS A 14 9.22 -13.81 14.10
C CYS A 14 9.77 -14.75 15.19
N PRO A 15 9.21 -15.95 15.39
CA PRO A 15 9.66 -16.83 16.48
C PRO A 15 11.10 -17.32 16.29
N HIS A 16 11.55 -17.46 15.03
CA HIS A 16 12.94 -17.80 14.70
C HIS A 16 13.95 -16.66 14.96
N MET A 17 13.47 -15.45 15.27
CA MET A 17 14.31 -14.29 15.59
C MET A 17 14.36 -13.98 17.10
N LYS A 18 13.62 -14.72 17.94
CA LYS A 18 13.52 -14.47 19.39
C LYS A 18 14.66 -15.06 20.23
N GLU A 19 15.55 -15.89 19.66
CA GLU A 19 16.64 -16.49 20.41
C GLU A 19 17.72 -15.47 20.80
N LYS A 20 18.20 -15.56 22.06
CA LYS A 20 19.14 -14.63 22.70
C LYS A 20 20.51 -14.50 21.99
N GLY A 21 20.83 -15.39 21.03
CA GLY A 21 22.03 -15.33 20.20
C GLY A 21 21.84 -14.67 18.83
N ALA A 22 20.65 -14.75 18.24
CA ALA A 22 20.33 -14.23 16.91
C ALA A 22 20.23 -12.70 16.88
N LEU A 23 19.78 -12.09 17.98
CA LEU A 23 19.69 -10.63 18.13
C LEU A 23 21.04 -9.90 18.08
N LYS A 24 22.16 -10.62 18.23
CA LYS A 24 23.52 -10.07 18.13
C LYS A 24 24.15 -10.22 16.74
N GLN A 25 23.54 -10.95 15.81
CA GLN A 25 24.11 -11.19 14.49
C GLN A 25 23.08 -10.85 13.40
N ASN A 26 23.38 -9.78 12.66
CA ASN A 26 22.72 -9.30 11.44
C ASN A 26 21.34 -8.65 11.56
N LYS A 27 21.36 -7.33 11.81
CA LYS A 27 20.24 -6.40 11.57
C LYS A 27 19.62 -6.58 10.19
N GLU A 28 20.43 -6.85 9.17
CA GLU A 28 19.98 -7.06 7.78
C GLU A 28 19.05 -8.28 7.65
N VAL A 29 19.36 -9.39 8.32
CA VAL A 29 18.50 -10.59 8.31
C VAL A 29 17.16 -10.30 9.00
N LEU A 30 17.18 -9.49 10.05
CA LEU A 30 15.97 -9.09 10.77
C LEU A 30 15.04 -8.23 9.90
N GLU A 31 15.58 -7.41 9.00
CA GLU A 31 14.79 -6.60 8.07
C GLU A 31 14.15 -7.41 6.92
N LEU A 32 14.61 -8.65 6.71
CA LEU A 32 14.12 -9.59 5.69
C LEU A 32 13.30 -10.75 6.28
N ALA A 33 13.22 -10.84 7.60
CA ALA A 33 12.53 -11.94 8.28
C ALA A 33 11.01 -11.72 8.35
N PHE A 34 10.25 -12.74 7.97
CA PHE A 34 8.80 -12.81 8.20
C PHE A 34 8.36 -14.22 8.55
N SER A 35 7.21 -14.36 9.20
CA SER A 35 6.65 -15.68 9.54
C SER A 35 5.14 -15.69 9.34
N ILE A 36 4.65 -16.79 8.79
CA ILE A 36 3.22 -17.06 8.60
C ILE A 36 2.76 -17.93 9.76
N LEU A 37 1.83 -17.43 10.56
CA LEU A 37 1.22 -18.14 11.68
C LEU A 37 -0.11 -18.75 11.21
N TYR A 38 -0.22 -20.07 11.29
CA TYR A 38 -1.41 -20.83 10.88
C TYR A 38 -1.74 -21.90 11.92
N ASP A 39 -3.01 -22.27 12.04
CA ASP A 39 -3.50 -23.20 13.07
C ASP A 39 -3.00 -22.87 14.50
N SER A 40 -3.18 -23.77 15.46
CA SER A 40 -3.06 -23.42 16.89
C SER A 40 -1.64 -23.39 17.44
N ASN A 41 -0.61 -23.71 16.65
CA ASN A 41 0.82 -23.61 16.99
C ASN A 41 1.74 -23.84 15.78
N CYS A 42 1.22 -23.77 14.55
CA CYS A 42 2.02 -24.01 13.37
C CYS A 42 2.52 -22.68 12.80
N GLN A 43 3.74 -22.69 12.30
CA GLN A 43 4.36 -21.52 11.72
C GLN A 43 5.27 -21.93 10.59
N LEU A 44 5.34 -21.08 9.58
CA LEU A 44 6.40 -21.11 8.58
C LEU A 44 7.27 -19.87 8.77
N ASN A 45 8.58 -20.09 8.85
CA ASN A 45 9.59 -19.05 9.04
C ASN A 45 10.31 -18.81 7.72
N PHE A 46 10.46 -17.55 7.33
CA PHE A 46 11.13 -17.18 6.10
C PHE A 46 12.11 -16.04 6.34
N ILE A 47 13.20 -16.09 5.58
CA ILE A 47 14.10 -14.95 5.32
C ILE A 47 13.99 -14.68 3.83
N ALA A 48 13.49 -13.49 3.47
CA ALA A 48 13.45 -13.09 2.07
C ALA A 48 14.88 -12.98 1.49
N PRO A 49 15.08 -13.29 0.20
CA PRO A 49 16.40 -13.17 -0.43
C PRO A 49 16.87 -11.71 -0.53
N ASP A 50 15.93 -10.77 -0.66
CA ASP A 50 16.18 -9.34 -0.71
C ASP A 50 14.96 -8.53 -0.26
N LYS A 51 15.12 -7.20 -0.26
CA LYS A 51 14.07 -6.28 0.19
C LYS A 51 12.86 -6.26 -0.74
N HIS A 52 13.05 -6.46 -2.04
CA HIS A 52 11.96 -6.47 -3.01
C HIS A 52 11.04 -7.66 -2.75
N GLU A 53 11.60 -8.87 -2.66
CA GLU A 53 10.85 -10.09 -2.34
C GLU A 53 10.19 -10.01 -0.97
N TYR A 54 10.86 -9.43 0.03
CA TYR A 54 10.24 -9.16 1.33
C TYR A 54 8.96 -8.32 1.19
N CYS A 55 9.00 -7.23 0.41
CA CYS A 55 7.84 -6.38 0.17
C CYS A 55 6.73 -7.15 -0.57
N ILE A 56 7.07 -7.87 -1.65
CA ILE A 56 6.12 -8.68 -2.43
C ILE A 56 5.39 -9.69 -1.55
N TRP A 57 6.11 -10.44 -0.71
CA TRP A 57 5.51 -11.42 0.18
C TRP A 57 4.65 -10.79 1.27
N THR A 58 5.16 -9.77 1.96
CA THR A 58 4.45 -9.16 3.08
C THR A 58 3.19 -8.44 2.63
N ASP A 59 3.24 -7.68 1.53
CA ASP A 59 2.07 -7.02 0.95
C ASP A 59 1.08 -8.03 0.37
N GLY A 60 1.56 -9.02 -0.39
CA GLY A 60 0.70 -10.07 -0.96
C GLY A 60 -0.05 -10.86 0.11
N LEU A 61 0.63 -11.23 1.20
CA LEU A 61 -0.02 -11.92 2.33
C LEU A 61 -0.99 -11.01 3.09
N ASN A 62 -0.66 -9.73 3.26
CA ASN A 62 -1.60 -8.77 3.85
C ASN A 62 -2.87 -8.62 3.00
N ALA A 63 -2.74 -8.52 1.68
CA ALA A 63 -3.87 -8.46 0.77
C ALA A 63 -4.75 -9.72 0.86
N LEU A 64 -4.14 -10.91 0.92
CA LEU A 64 -4.88 -12.18 1.12
C LEU A 64 -5.63 -12.23 2.45
N LEU A 65 -5.13 -11.53 3.48
CA LEU A 65 -5.77 -11.39 4.79
C LEU A 65 -6.74 -10.20 4.88
N GLY A 66 -6.96 -9.47 3.78
CA GLY A 66 -7.82 -8.29 3.74
C GLY A 66 -7.25 -7.10 4.55
N LYS A 67 -5.93 -7.03 4.68
CA LYS A 67 -5.20 -5.94 5.34
C LYS A 67 -4.54 -5.05 4.30
N ASP A 68 -4.25 -3.82 4.71
CA ASP A 68 -3.52 -2.87 3.87
C ASP A 68 -2.09 -3.35 3.57
N MET A 69 -1.63 -3.05 2.37
CA MET A 69 -0.25 -3.23 1.93
C MET A 69 0.58 -2.05 2.43
N MET A 70 1.67 -2.31 3.14
CA MET A 70 2.38 -1.31 3.95
C MET A 70 3.83 -1.09 3.53
N SER A 71 4.32 -1.83 2.54
CA SER A 71 5.72 -1.72 2.13
C SER A 71 6.03 -0.41 1.39
N GLU A 72 7.30 -0.04 1.39
CA GLU A 72 7.80 1.08 0.59
C GLU A 72 7.62 0.84 -0.91
N LEU A 73 7.64 -0.42 -1.36
CA LEU A 73 7.43 -0.79 -2.76
C LEU A 73 6.01 -0.40 -3.20
N THR A 74 4.99 -0.81 -2.43
CA THR A 74 3.59 -0.45 -2.72
C THR A 74 3.40 1.07 -2.73
N ARG A 75 4.01 1.79 -1.78
CA ARG A 75 3.91 3.26 -1.73
C ARG A 75 4.52 3.91 -2.98
N ASN A 76 5.69 3.45 -3.42
CA ASN A 76 6.38 3.99 -4.59
C ASN A 76 5.63 3.65 -5.89
N ASP A 77 5.09 2.43 -5.99
CA ASP A 77 4.27 2.01 -7.12
C ASP A 77 2.98 2.84 -7.20
N LEU A 78 2.32 3.05 -6.06
CA LEU A 78 1.13 3.90 -5.97
C LEU A 78 1.44 5.34 -6.39
N ASP A 79 2.53 5.93 -5.90
CA ASP A 79 2.95 7.29 -6.28
C ASP A 79 3.23 7.41 -7.77
N THR A 80 3.90 6.40 -8.36
CA THR A 80 4.21 6.35 -9.80
C THR A 80 2.92 6.31 -10.63
N LEU A 81 2.01 5.39 -10.29
CA LEU A 81 0.74 5.21 -11.01
C LEU A 81 -0.17 6.43 -10.85
N LEU A 82 -0.31 6.93 -9.63
CA LEU A 82 -1.15 8.09 -9.34
C LEU A 82 -0.61 9.34 -10.01
N SER A 83 0.72 9.55 -9.99
CA SER A 83 1.36 10.67 -10.67
C SER A 83 1.06 10.67 -12.17
N MET A 84 1.08 9.50 -12.81
CA MET A 84 0.72 9.38 -14.23
C MET A 84 -0.76 9.69 -14.46
N GLU A 85 -1.66 9.12 -13.67
CA GLU A 85 -3.11 9.37 -13.78
C GLU A 85 -3.43 10.85 -13.59
N ILE A 86 -2.90 11.49 -12.55
CA ILE A 86 -3.12 12.91 -12.28
C ILE A 86 -2.59 13.78 -13.41
N LYS A 87 -1.40 13.48 -13.96
CA LYS A 87 -0.88 14.20 -15.13
C LYS A 87 -1.81 14.09 -16.34
N LEU A 88 -2.39 12.91 -16.59
CA LEU A 88 -3.37 12.72 -17.67
C LEU A 88 -4.64 13.55 -17.44
N ARG A 89 -5.13 13.64 -16.21
CA ARG A 89 -6.29 14.47 -15.86
C ARG A 89 -6.04 15.97 -15.99
N LEU A 90 -4.78 16.39 -15.85
CA LEU A 90 -4.37 17.79 -15.92
C LEU A 90 -3.94 18.24 -17.32
N LEU A 91 -4.04 17.38 -18.35
CA LEU A 91 -3.67 17.74 -19.73
C LEU A 91 -4.45 18.96 -20.24
N ASP A 92 -5.76 19.02 -19.98
CA ASP A 92 -6.61 20.15 -20.42
C ASP A 92 -6.35 21.44 -19.62
N LEU A 93 -5.58 21.36 -18.52
CA LEU A 93 -5.21 22.49 -17.68
C LEU A 93 -3.77 22.96 -17.93
N GLU A 94 -3.13 22.52 -19.02
CA GLU A 94 -1.79 22.95 -19.37
C GLU A 94 -1.73 24.47 -19.55
N ASN A 95 -0.78 25.13 -18.87
CA ASN A 95 -0.63 26.59 -18.80
C ASN A 95 -1.79 27.36 -18.12
N ILE A 96 -2.74 26.67 -17.49
CA ILE A 96 -3.79 27.30 -16.66
C ILE A 96 -3.30 27.40 -15.22
N GLN A 97 -3.47 28.58 -14.61
CA GLN A 97 -3.17 28.77 -13.18
C GLN A 97 -4.17 27.97 -12.34
N ILE A 98 -3.66 27.02 -11.55
CA ILE A 98 -4.47 26.26 -10.60
C ILE A 98 -4.67 27.13 -9.35
N PRO A 99 -5.92 27.42 -8.94
CA PRO A 99 -6.17 28.24 -7.76
C PRO A 99 -5.81 27.47 -6.49
N ASP A 100 -5.14 28.13 -5.54
CA ASP A 100 -4.74 27.55 -4.25
C ASP A 100 -5.94 27.25 -3.33
N ALA A 101 -7.05 27.96 -3.52
CA ALA A 101 -8.29 27.79 -2.78
C ALA A 101 -9.44 27.42 -3.74
N PRO A 102 -10.40 26.58 -3.31
CA PRO A 102 -11.58 26.28 -4.11
C PRO A 102 -12.34 27.57 -4.48
N PRO A 103 -12.63 27.82 -5.77
CA PRO A 103 -13.45 28.97 -6.17
C PRO A 103 -14.83 28.94 -5.50
N PRO A 104 -15.41 30.11 -5.17
CA PRO A 104 -16.74 30.15 -4.55
C PRO A 104 -17.78 29.59 -5.52
N ILE A 105 -18.61 28.68 -5.04
CA ILE A 105 -19.74 28.15 -5.80
C ILE A 105 -20.80 29.26 -5.89
N PRO A 106 -21.18 29.73 -7.09
CA PRO A 106 -22.19 30.77 -7.24
C PRO A 106 -23.57 30.26 -6.79
N LYS A 107 -24.46 31.18 -6.42
CA LYS A 107 -25.87 30.84 -6.19
C LYS A 107 -26.47 30.27 -7.48
N GLU A 108 -27.36 29.31 -7.35
CA GLU A 108 -28.10 28.76 -8.48
C GLU A 108 -28.79 29.87 -9.31
N PRO A 109 -28.96 29.66 -10.63
CA PRO A 109 -29.71 30.57 -11.47
C PRO A 109 -31.14 30.77 -10.97
N SER A 110 -31.74 31.92 -11.28
CA SER A 110 -33.13 32.22 -10.89
C SER A 110 -34.18 31.42 -11.66
N ASN A 111 -33.79 30.79 -12.77
CA ASN A 111 -34.63 29.96 -13.63
C ASN A 111 -33.77 28.91 -14.37
N TYR A 112 -34.43 27.93 -14.98
CA TYR A 112 -33.80 26.86 -15.76
C TYR A 112 -34.29 26.87 -17.22
N ASP A 113 -34.60 28.05 -17.76
CA ASP A 113 -35.05 28.22 -19.14
C ASP A 113 -33.83 28.23 -20.07
N PHE A 114 -33.30 27.03 -20.36
CA PHE A 114 -32.11 26.86 -21.18
C PHE A 114 -32.36 27.24 -22.64
N VAL A 115 -31.39 27.94 -23.26
CA VAL A 115 -31.46 28.36 -24.67
C VAL A 115 -31.24 27.17 -25.63
N TYR A 116 -30.61 26.11 -25.14
CA TYR A 116 -30.27 24.93 -25.92
C TYR A 116 -30.86 23.69 -25.27
N ASP A 117 -31.39 22.78 -26.08
CA ASP A 117 -31.75 21.45 -25.65
C ASP A 117 -30.49 20.58 -25.46
N CYS A 118 -30.52 19.66 -24.51
CA CYS A 118 -29.52 18.61 -24.41
C CYS A 118 -29.80 17.50 -25.43
N ASN A 119 -28.73 16.88 -25.96
CA ASN A 119 -28.81 15.68 -26.80
C ASN A 119 -29.10 14.42 -25.98
#